data_AF-W6JIB3-F1
#
_entry.id   AF-W6JIB3-F1
#
_cell.length_a   1.000
_cell.length_b   1.000
_cell.length_c   1.000
_cell.angle_alpha   90.00
_cell.angle_beta   90.00
_cell.angle_gamma   90.00
#
_symmetry.space_group_name_H-M   'P 1'
#
loop_
_entity.id
_entity.type
_entity.pdbx_description
1 polymer ?
#
loop_
_entity_poly.entity_id
_entity_poly.type
_entity_poly.pdbx_seq_one_letter_code
_entity_poly.pdbx_strand_id
1 'polypeptide(L)'
;MDGGDGSFMHYHFYAFPLMTMLELFVKKTCNADGYSDLDIMYLSELDPTWNSDELAFFTNPEAAAVANPIAAAACTADAAAASIGKPLKQLFWCAGSWGSIYPLSGNQNGGKGVIKDSSLLATRVLTALHRRGLSWKTMGSDAMCNGVISPTLPKTQYKFTLLHPVAETNSSHVIGESTLTWGIGKTIPAIGQDPIYTIWRWNDCCNN
;
A
#
# COMPACT_ATOMS: atom_id res chain seq x y z
N MET A 1 -28.85 12.61 -9.39
CA MET A 1 -28.65 13.59 -8.31
C MET A 1 -28.82 12.84 -7.00
N ASP A 2 -27.86 13.07 -6.11
CA ASP A 2 -27.59 12.50 -4.78
C ASP A 2 -27.09 11.05 -4.68
N GLY A 3 -25.77 10.95 -4.49
CA GLY A 3 -25.19 10.04 -3.49
C GLY A 3 -24.44 8.83 -4.01
N GLY A 4 -23.52 8.95 -4.96
CA GLY A 4 -22.49 7.93 -5.08
C GLY A 4 -21.63 7.96 -3.81
N ASP A 5 -21.61 6.87 -3.02
CA ASP A 5 -20.73 6.68 -1.85
C ASP A 5 -19.25 6.73 -2.31
N GLY A 6 -18.78 7.94 -2.55
CA GLY A 6 -17.38 8.25 -2.82
C GLY A 6 -16.72 8.72 -1.53
N SER A 7 -15.56 8.16 -1.21
CA SER A 7 -14.71 8.67 -0.13
C SER A 7 -13.44 9.26 -0.74
N PHE A 8 -12.92 10.31 -0.11
CA PHE A 8 -11.64 10.91 -0.45
C PHE A 8 -10.81 11.04 0.82
N MET A 9 -9.53 10.65 0.75
CA MET A 9 -8.63 10.73 1.90
C MET A 9 -7.28 11.29 1.48
N HIS A 10 -6.73 12.16 2.31
CA HIS A 10 -5.33 12.56 2.25
C HIS A 10 -4.44 11.56 2.97
N TYR A 11 -3.15 11.55 2.62
CA TYR A 11 -2.17 10.72 3.31
C TYR A 11 -0.91 11.51 3.63
N HIS A 12 -0.30 11.11 4.73
CA HIS A 12 1.04 11.53 5.11
C HIS A 12 1.91 10.26 5.25
N PHE A 13 2.93 10.14 4.40
CA PHE A 13 3.81 8.99 4.38
C PHE A 13 5.11 9.32 5.10
N TYR A 14 5.45 8.51 6.10
CA TYR A 14 6.63 8.69 6.94
C TYR A 14 7.58 7.50 6.77
N ALA A 15 8.88 7.78 6.69
CA ALA A 15 9.92 6.78 6.89
C ALA A 15 9.98 6.49 8.39
N PHE A 16 9.68 5.25 8.79
CA PHE A 16 9.75 4.85 10.19
C PHE A 16 10.63 3.59 10.35
N PRO A 17 11.97 3.74 10.32
CA PRO A 17 12.92 2.63 10.40
C PRO A 17 13.05 2.10 11.84
N LEU A 18 11.95 1.59 12.41
CA LEU A 18 11.83 1.20 13.82
C LEU A 18 12.95 0.24 14.27
N MET A 19 13.27 -0.76 13.44
CA MET A 19 14.30 -1.75 13.79
C MET A 19 15.70 -1.13 13.84
N THR A 20 15.99 -0.14 12.99
CA THR A 20 17.26 0.58 13.00
C THR A 20 17.31 1.54 14.19
N MET A 21 16.24 2.28 14.46
CA MET A 21 16.15 3.20 15.61
C MET A 21 16.29 2.48 16.96
N LEU A 22 15.76 1.26 17.08
CA LEU A 22 15.88 0.43 18.28
C LEU A 22 17.13 -0.46 18.31
N GLU A 23 17.99 -0.38 17.28
CA GLU A 23 19.17 -1.25 17.10
C GLU A 23 18.84 -2.76 17.16
N LEU A 24 17.63 -3.15 16.75
CA LEU A 24 17.14 -4.53 16.81
C LEU A 24 17.40 -5.28 15.50
N PHE A 25 18.22 -6.34 15.57
CA PHE A 25 18.36 -7.37 14.54
C PHE A 25 18.71 -6.90 13.11
N VAL A 26 19.08 -5.63 12.91
CA VAL A 26 19.43 -5.06 11.59
C VAL A 26 20.93 -4.79 11.54
N LYS A 27 21.66 -5.57 10.74
CA LYS A 27 23.03 -5.21 10.36
C LYS A 27 22.98 -3.88 9.60
N LYS A 28 23.95 -2.99 9.79
CA LYS A 28 24.04 -1.71 9.03
C LYS A 28 24.02 -1.92 7.50
N THR A 29 24.48 -3.08 7.04
CA THR A 29 24.47 -3.48 5.62
C THR A 29 23.09 -3.90 5.10
N CYS A 30 22.09 -4.04 5.97
CA CYS A 30 20.73 -4.49 5.69
C CYS A 30 19.73 -3.31 5.73
N ASN A 31 20.18 -2.13 5.30
CA ASN A 31 19.37 -0.92 5.19
C ASN A 31 19.37 -0.43 3.74
N ALA A 32 18.57 -1.08 2.90
CA ALA A 32 18.51 -0.82 1.46
C ALA A 32 18.07 0.61 1.10
N ASP A 33 17.37 1.30 2.00
CA ASP A 33 16.86 2.66 1.80
C ASP A 33 17.72 3.75 2.45
N GLY A 34 18.61 3.38 3.37
CA GLY A 34 19.48 4.34 4.08
C GLY A 34 18.79 5.19 5.15
N TYR A 35 17.48 5.04 5.41
CA TYR A 35 16.79 5.77 6.48
C TYR A 35 17.25 5.29 7.87
N SER A 36 17.66 6.21 8.74
CA SER A 36 18.06 5.94 10.13
C SER A 36 17.05 6.47 11.15
N ASP A 37 16.27 7.48 10.79
CA ASP A 37 15.43 8.25 11.70
C ASP A 37 14.00 8.38 11.15
N LEU A 38 13.07 8.78 12.02
CA LEU A 38 11.70 9.11 11.61
C LEU A 38 11.71 10.40 10.78
N ASP A 39 11.28 10.31 9.52
CA ASP A 39 11.21 11.46 8.62
C ASP A 39 9.92 11.44 7.78
N ILE A 40 9.50 12.61 7.33
CA ILE A 40 8.35 12.79 6.46
C ILE A 40 8.80 12.63 5.00
N MET A 41 8.31 11.59 4.34
CA MET A 41 8.73 11.28 2.98
C MET A 41 7.86 11.98 1.94
N TYR A 42 6.54 11.97 2.14
CA TYR A 42 5.63 12.49 1.13
C TYR A 42 4.25 12.83 1.70
N LEU A 43 3.64 13.88 1.15
CA LEU A 43 2.34 14.42 1.57
C LEU A 43 1.46 14.61 0.35
N SER A 44 0.20 14.21 0.46
CA SER A 44 -0.70 14.22 -0.68
C SER A 44 -1.29 15.59 -0.99
N GLU A 45 -1.24 16.52 -0.04
CA GLU A 45 -1.64 17.93 -0.21
C GLU A 45 -0.76 18.65 -1.24
N LEU A 46 0.49 18.21 -1.38
CA LEU A 46 1.47 18.77 -2.32
C LEU A 46 1.41 18.11 -3.71
N ASP A 47 0.58 17.09 -3.86
CA ASP A 47 0.51 16.27 -5.07
C ASP A 47 -0.80 16.51 -5.84
N PRO A 48 -0.77 17.27 -6.94
CA PRO A 48 -1.97 17.53 -7.74
C PRO A 48 -2.55 16.25 -8.35
N THR A 49 -1.73 15.22 -8.58
CA THR A 49 -2.21 13.94 -9.15
C THR A 49 -3.06 13.16 -8.15
N TRP A 50 -2.89 13.40 -6.83
CA TRP A 50 -3.70 12.74 -5.81
C TRP A 50 -5.13 13.28 -5.78
N ASN A 51 -5.31 14.56 -6.13
CA ASN A 51 -6.60 15.27 -6.06
C ASN A 51 -7.46 15.11 -7.35
N SER A 52 -6.89 14.65 -8.46
CA SER A 52 -7.60 14.49 -9.75
C SER A 52 -7.31 13.14 -10.39
N ASP A 53 -8.37 12.38 -10.66
CA ASP A 53 -8.31 11.07 -11.32
C ASP A 53 -7.79 11.21 -12.76
N GLU A 54 -8.14 12.29 -13.44
CA GLU A 54 -7.72 12.58 -14.82
C GLU A 54 -6.21 12.80 -14.89
N LEU A 55 -5.65 13.56 -13.94
CA LEU A 55 -4.22 13.80 -13.88
C LEU A 55 -3.45 12.55 -13.43
N ALA A 56 -4.00 11.77 -12.49
CA ALA A 56 -3.46 10.46 -12.12
C ALA A 56 -3.45 9.48 -13.31
N PHE A 57 -4.50 9.48 -14.13
CA PHE A 57 -4.58 8.66 -15.34
C PHE A 57 -3.57 9.11 -16.40
N PHE A 58 -3.47 10.43 -16.63
CA PHE A 58 -2.53 10.98 -17.60
C PHE A 58 -1.07 10.66 -17.26
N THR A 59 -0.71 10.68 -15.98
CA THR A 59 0.65 10.36 -15.52
C THR A 59 0.95 8.86 -15.49
N ASN A 60 -0.08 8.00 -15.57
CA ASN A 60 0.04 6.55 -15.46
C ASN A 60 -0.74 5.84 -16.58
N PRO A 61 -0.26 5.94 -17.84
CA PRO A 61 -1.03 5.52 -19.02
C PRO A 61 -1.29 4.01 -19.08
N GLU A 62 -0.49 3.16 -18.42
CA GLU A 62 -0.76 1.73 -18.33
C GLU A 62 -2.04 1.39 -17.56
N ALA A 63 -2.62 2.33 -16.81
CA ALA A 63 -3.98 2.22 -16.30
C ALA A 63 -4.99 1.91 -17.42
N ALA A 64 -4.77 2.43 -18.63
CA ALA A 64 -5.61 2.13 -19.80
C ALA A 64 -5.56 0.64 -20.19
N ALA A 65 -4.39 -0.02 -20.04
CA ALA A 65 -4.24 -1.44 -20.37
C ALA A 65 -5.05 -2.34 -19.42
N VAL A 66 -5.31 -1.88 -18.19
CA VAL A 66 -6.03 -2.62 -17.15
C VAL A 66 -7.45 -2.09 -16.91
N ALA A 67 -7.87 -1.06 -17.64
CA ALA A 67 -9.22 -0.48 -17.61
C ALA A 67 -10.22 -1.29 -18.47
N ASN A 68 -10.20 -2.62 -18.33
CA ASN A 68 -11.07 -3.52 -19.09
C ASN A 68 -11.70 -4.58 -18.16
N PRO A 69 -12.87 -5.16 -18.52
CA PRO A 69 -13.58 -6.08 -17.64
C PRO A 69 -12.82 -7.37 -17.35
N ILE A 70 -11.92 -7.81 -18.24
CA ILE A 70 -11.09 -9.01 -18.02
C ILE A 70 -10.06 -8.73 -16.93
N ALA A 71 -9.39 -7.58 -16.99
CA ALA A 71 -8.45 -7.14 -15.97
C ALA A 71 -9.14 -6.91 -14.60
N ALA A 72 -10.35 -6.36 -14.59
CA ALA A 72 -11.15 -6.23 -13.37
C ALA A 72 -11.54 -7.61 -12.80
N ALA A 73 -11.96 -8.55 -13.65
CA ALA A 73 -12.29 -9.91 -13.23
C ALA A 73 -11.06 -10.66 -12.68
N ALA A 74 -9.86 -10.41 -13.22
CA ALA A 74 -8.62 -11.01 -12.72
C ALA A 74 -8.34 -10.67 -11.25
N CYS A 75 -8.81 -9.52 -10.75
CA CYS A 75 -8.64 -9.16 -9.34
C CYS A 75 -9.40 -10.09 -8.38
N THR A 76 -10.39 -10.87 -8.85
CA THR A 76 -11.05 -11.88 -8.02
C THR A 76 -10.11 -13.02 -7.63
N ALA A 77 -9.22 -13.43 -8.54
CA ALA A 77 -8.18 -14.42 -8.25
C ALA A 77 -7.14 -13.86 -7.27
N ASP A 78 -6.76 -12.59 -7.42
CA ASP A 78 -5.89 -11.91 -6.46
C ASP A 78 -6.54 -11.81 -5.08
N ALA A 79 -7.84 -11.52 -5.01
CA ALA A 79 -8.58 -11.44 -3.75
C ALA A 79 -8.61 -12.79 -3.02
N ALA A 80 -8.85 -13.88 -3.75
CA ALA A 80 -8.82 -15.23 -3.18
C ALA A 80 -7.43 -15.59 -2.65
N ALA A 81 -6.38 -15.32 -3.44
CA ALA A 81 -5.00 -15.63 -3.08
C ALA A 81 -4.49 -14.75 -1.92
N ALA A 82 -4.81 -13.46 -1.91
CA ALA A 82 -4.47 -12.54 -0.83
C ALA A 82 -5.22 -12.89 0.47
N SER A 83 -6.45 -13.38 0.40
CA SER A 83 -7.22 -13.82 1.58
C SER A 83 -6.61 -15.02 2.30
N ILE A 84 -5.72 -15.77 1.65
CA ILE A 84 -4.90 -16.83 2.26
C ILE A 84 -3.44 -16.40 2.47
N GLY A 85 -3.17 -15.10 2.48
CA GLY A 85 -1.86 -14.52 2.77
C GLY A 85 -0.87 -14.48 1.60
N LYS A 86 -1.31 -14.75 0.35
CA LYS A 86 -0.42 -14.87 -0.82
C LYS A 86 -0.92 -14.04 -2.02
N PRO A 87 -0.76 -12.71 -2.02
CA PRO A 87 -1.17 -11.88 -3.15
C PRO A 87 -0.37 -12.23 -4.42
N LEU A 88 -1.04 -12.17 -5.58
CA LEU A 88 -0.47 -12.56 -6.88
C LEU A 88 0.40 -11.43 -7.42
N LYS A 89 1.71 -11.69 -7.52
CA LYS A 89 2.72 -10.70 -7.94
C LYS A 89 2.48 -10.14 -9.36
N GLN A 90 1.91 -10.95 -10.25
CA GLN A 90 1.69 -10.60 -11.65
C GLN A 90 0.55 -9.58 -11.84
N LEU A 91 -0.39 -9.53 -10.90
CA LEU A 91 -1.57 -8.67 -10.96
C LEU A 91 -1.28 -7.34 -10.25
N PHE A 92 -0.33 -6.57 -10.79
CA PHE A 92 0.15 -5.32 -10.18
C PHE A 92 -0.92 -4.21 -10.10
N TRP A 93 -2.03 -4.33 -10.83
CA TRP A 93 -3.16 -3.39 -10.80
C TRP A 93 -4.25 -3.78 -9.79
N CYS A 94 -4.14 -4.96 -9.17
CA CYS A 94 -5.10 -5.45 -8.18
C CYS A 94 -4.53 -5.33 -6.78
N ALA A 95 -5.36 -4.83 -5.85
CA ALA A 95 -5.13 -4.86 -4.42
C ALA A 95 -6.05 -5.91 -3.77
N GLY A 96 -6.06 -7.14 -4.31
CA GLY A 96 -6.90 -8.25 -3.86
C GLY A 96 -8.36 -7.86 -3.59
N SER A 97 -8.83 -8.17 -2.37
CA SER A 97 -10.21 -7.89 -1.95
C SER A 97 -10.54 -6.41 -1.73
N TRP A 98 -9.52 -5.54 -1.72
CA TRP A 98 -9.69 -4.11 -1.48
C TRP A 98 -10.14 -3.38 -2.75
N GLY A 99 -9.68 -3.83 -3.91
CA GLY A 99 -10.16 -3.35 -5.21
C GLY A 99 -9.04 -3.14 -6.24
N SER A 100 -9.32 -2.27 -7.22
CA SER A 100 -8.34 -1.86 -8.23
C SER A 100 -7.46 -0.72 -7.71
N ILE A 101 -6.16 -0.82 -7.99
CA ILE A 101 -5.16 0.17 -7.62
C ILE A 101 -5.31 1.46 -8.44
N TYR A 102 -5.73 1.40 -9.70
CA TYR A 102 -5.93 2.60 -10.52
C TYR A 102 -7.36 3.16 -10.37
N PRO A 103 -7.54 4.50 -10.48
CA PRO A 103 -6.51 5.54 -10.62
C PRO A 103 -5.68 5.75 -9.33
N LEU A 104 -4.43 6.24 -9.46
CA LEU A 104 -3.54 6.52 -8.32
C LEU A 104 -3.88 7.86 -7.63
N SER A 105 -5.13 8.01 -7.24
CA SER A 105 -5.69 9.19 -6.58
C SER A 105 -6.32 8.82 -5.25
N GLY A 106 -6.64 9.86 -4.47
CA GLY A 106 -7.36 9.74 -3.20
C GLY A 106 -8.84 9.43 -3.34
N ASN A 107 -9.40 9.47 -4.56
CA ASN A 107 -10.81 9.23 -4.80
C ASN A 107 -11.11 7.73 -4.81
N GLN A 108 -12.07 7.31 -3.98
CA GLN A 108 -12.53 5.94 -3.95
C GLN A 108 -14.05 5.88 -4.13
N ASN A 109 -14.48 5.39 -5.29
CA ASN A 109 -15.89 5.27 -5.65
C ASN A 109 -16.46 3.92 -5.20
N GLY A 110 -17.65 3.93 -4.59
CA GLY A 110 -18.32 2.70 -4.13
C GLY A 110 -17.65 2.10 -2.89
N GLY A 111 -17.11 2.95 -2.02
CA GLY A 111 -16.46 2.56 -0.79
C GLY A 111 -17.40 1.75 0.11
N LYS A 112 -16.89 0.66 0.68
CA LYS A 112 -17.68 -0.26 1.54
C LYS A 112 -17.09 -0.38 2.95
N GLY A 113 -16.48 0.69 3.43
CA GLY A 113 -16.00 0.83 4.80
C GLY A 113 -14.60 1.40 4.87
N VAL A 114 -14.39 2.27 5.86
CA VAL A 114 -13.16 3.06 6.06
C VAL A 114 -11.89 2.21 6.02
N ILE A 115 -11.87 1.04 6.68
CA ILE A 115 -10.68 0.18 6.71
C ILE A 115 -10.35 -0.42 5.34
N LYS A 116 -11.36 -0.83 4.58
CA LYS A 116 -11.14 -1.36 3.23
C LYS A 116 -10.63 -0.25 2.31
N ASP A 117 -11.29 0.91 2.34
CA ASP A 117 -11.00 2.01 1.43
C ASP A 117 -9.64 2.62 1.74
N SER A 118 -9.31 2.87 3.01
CA SER A 118 -7.99 3.36 3.41
C SER A 118 -6.86 2.36 3.14
N SER A 119 -7.09 1.04 3.26
CA SER A 119 -6.10 0.02 2.87
C SER A 119 -5.84 0.02 1.36
N LEU A 120 -6.90 0.20 0.56
CA LEU A 120 -6.76 0.38 -0.89
C LEU A 120 -5.95 1.64 -1.20
N LEU A 121 -6.31 2.78 -0.61
CA LEU A 121 -5.61 4.04 -0.82
C LEU A 121 -4.15 3.94 -0.38
N ALA A 122 -3.82 3.32 0.75
CA ALA A 122 -2.44 3.07 1.17
C ALA A 122 -1.66 2.22 0.15
N THR A 123 -2.32 1.26 -0.51
CA THR A 123 -1.73 0.48 -1.61
C THR A 123 -1.47 1.35 -2.85
N ARG A 124 -2.37 2.30 -3.16
CA ARG A 124 -2.18 3.29 -4.23
C ARG A 124 -1.00 4.21 -3.91
N VAL A 125 -0.86 4.65 -2.66
CA VAL A 125 0.28 5.45 -2.20
C VAL A 125 1.58 4.71 -2.44
N LEU A 126 1.71 3.46 -1.97
CA LEU A 126 2.91 2.66 -2.21
C LEU A 126 3.19 2.50 -3.71
N THR A 127 2.15 2.30 -4.52
CA THR A 127 2.30 2.20 -5.97
C THR A 127 2.80 3.51 -6.58
N ALA A 128 2.23 4.65 -6.19
CA ALA A 128 2.67 5.98 -6.64
C ALA A 128 4.12 6.27 -6.23
N LEU A 129 4.51 5.94 -5.00
CA LEU A 129 5.89 6.11 -4.50
C LEU A 129 6.88 5.24 -5.27
N HIS A 130 6.53 3.99 -5.59
CA HIS A 130 7.37 3.10 -6.41
C HIS A 130 7.63 3.68 -7.79
N ARG A 131 6.60 4.26 -8.40
CA ARG A 131 6.67 4.87 -9.75
C ARG A 131 7.46 6.16 -9.78
N ARG A 132 7.45 6.90 -8.67
CA ARG A 132 8.27 8.09 -8.45
C ARG A 132 9.70 7.76 -8.04
N GLY A 133 10.02 6.49 -7.81
CA GLY A 133 11.33 6.06 -7.33
C GLY A 133 11.61 6.43 -5.87
N LEU A 134 10.58 6.79 -5.10
CA LEU A 134 10.66 7.13 -3.68
C LEU A 134 10.62 5.89 -2.78
N SER A 135 10.00 4.80 -3.24
CA SER A 135 10.06 3.51 -2.55
C SER A 135 10.72 2.46 -3.43
N TRP A 136 11.65 1.71 -2.86
CA TRP A 136 12.48 0.76 -3.60
C TRP A 136 12.04 -0.67 -3.36
N LYS A 137 12.32 -1.53 -4.34
CA LYS A 137 12.21 -2.99 -4.21
C LYS A 137 13.42 -3.48 -3.41
N THR A 138 13.17 -4.24 -2.36
CA THR A 138 14.19 -4.71 -1.40
C THR A 138 14.17 -6.23 -1.20
N MET A 139 13.37 -6.95 -1.98
CA MET A 139 13.24 -8.40 -1.94
C MET A 139 13.59 -9.00 -3.30
N GLY A 140 14.28 -10.13 -3.31
CA GLY A 140 14.76 -10.84 -4.50
C GLY A 140 16.28 -10.79 -4.64
N SER A 141 16.84 -11.71 -5.42
CA SER A 141 18.29 -11.86 -5.62
C SER A 141 18.95 -10.61 -6.20
N ASP A 142 18.20 -9.82 -6.97
CA ASP A 142 18.65 -8.57 -7.58
C ASP A 142 18.68 -7.38 -6.60
N ALA A 143 17.98 -7.48 -5.46
CA ALA A 143 17.79 -6.39 -4.50
C ALA A 143 18.37 -6.69 -3.10
N MET A 144 19.26 -7.69 -2.98
CA MET A 144 19.80 -8.13 -1.69
C MET A 144 20.84 -7.17 -1.08
N CYS A 145 21.64 -6.52 -1.92
CA CYS A 145 22.75 -5.67 -1.46
C CYS A 145 22.39 -4.18 -1.49
N ASN A 146 21.50 -3.78 -2.41
CA ASN A 146 21.00 -2.42 -2.57
C ASN A 146 19.54 -2.49 -3.00
N GLY A 147 18.73 -1.51 -2.62
CA GLY A 147 17.37 -1.40 -3.14
C GLY A 147 17.38 -1.06 -4.63
N VAL A 148 16.40 -1.60 -5.37
CA VAL A 148 16.26 -1.42 -6.81
C VAL A 148 14.99 -0.64 -7.11
N ILE A 149 15.06 0.37 -7.97
CA ILE A 149 13.88 1.09 -8.43
C ILE A 149 13.01 0.14 -9.24
N SER A 150 11.77 -0.06 -8.80
CA SER A 150 10.77 -0.90 -9.46
C SER A 150 9.50 -0.07 -9.66
N PRO A 151 9.13 0.26 -10.91
CA PRO A 151 7.91 1.03 -11.19
C PRO A 151 6.62 0.31 -10.82
N THR A 152 6.60 -1.02 -10.91
CA THR A 152 5.46 -1.83 -10.47
C THR A 152 5.57 -2.15 -8.99
N LEU A 153 4.45 -2.11 -8.26
CA LEU A 153 4.38 -2.44 -6.84
C LEU A 153 4.75 -3.92 -6.59
N PRO A 154 5.87 -4.23 -5.90
CA PRO A 154 6.19 -5.59 -5.47
C PRO A 154 5.34 -5.99 -4.25
N LYS A 155 4.04 -6.29 -4.46
CA LYS A 155 3.04 -6.49 -3.39
C LYS A 155 3.50 -7.37 -2.23
N THR A 156 4.20 -8.46 -2.53
CA THR A 156 4.66 -9.44 -1.53
C THR A 156 5.79 -8.93 -0.63
N GLN A 157 6.42 -7.79 -0.94
CA GLN A 157 7.41 -7.20 -0.04
C GLN A 157 6.75 -6.48 1.14
N TYR A 158 5.45 -6.21 1.09
CA TYR A 158 4.77 -5.40 2.09
C TYR A 158 3.80 -6.21 2.96
N LYS A 159 3.80 -5.89 4.25
CA LYS A 159 2.79 -6.31 5.23
C LYS A 159 2.29 -5.11 6.01
N PHE A 160 1.05 -5.16 6.44
CA PHE A 160 0.37 -4.06 7.09
C PHE A 160 -0.03 -4.46 8.51
N THR A 161 0.01 -3.48 9.41
CA THR A 161 -0.53 -3.57 10.75
C THR A 161 -1.27 -2.27 11.03
N LEU A 162 -2.56 -2.34 11.34
CA LEU A 162 -3.32 -1.17 11.76
C LEU A 162 -2.87 -0.74 13.16
N LEU A 163 -2.55 0.54 13.34
CA LEU A 163 -2.16 1.16 14.61
C LEU A 163 -3.31 1.94 15.25
N HIS A 164 -4.06 2.68 14.44
CA HIS A 164 -5.23 3.48 14.86
C HIS A 164 -6.40 3.18 13.90
N PRO A 165 -7.67 3.13 14.35
CA PRO A 165 -8.15 3.45 15.71
C PRO A 165 -8.05 2.32 16.72
N VAL A 166 -8.10 1.06 16.28
CA VAL A 166 -7.93 -0.11 17.16
C VAL A 166 -6.76 -0.94 16.64
N ALA A 167 -5.66 -0.96 17.38
CA ALA A 167 -4.43 -1.60 16.93
C ALA A 167 -4.61 -3.11 16.64
N GLU A 168 -3.96 -3.61 15.60
CA GLU A 168 -3.68 -5.02 15.40
C GLU A 168 -2.44 -5.41 16.23
N THR A 169 -2.65 -6.03 17.38
CA THR A 169 -1.55 -6.37 18.32
C THR A 169 -0.95 -7.76 18.10
N ASN A 170 -1.77 -8.70 17.62
CA ASN A 170 -1.39 -10.12 17.50
C ASN A 170 -1.38 -10.62 16.05
N SER A 171 -1.57 -9.73 15.07
CA SER A 171 -1.67 -10.09 13.65
C SER A 171 -1.08 -9.00 12.76
N SER A 172 -0.84 -9.40 11.52
CA SER A 172 -0.49 -8.53 10.40
C SER A 172 -1.15 -9.12 9.17
N HIS A 173 -1.48 -8.29 8.20
CA HIS A 173 -2.17 -8.73 6.98
C HIS A 173 -1.38 -8.30 5.75
N VAL A 174 -1.60 -9.01 4.65
CA VAL A 174 -0.96 -8.72 3.36
C VAL A 174 -1.83 -7.78 2.52
N ILE A 175 -1.25 -7.18 1.49
CA ILE A 175 -1.99 -6.36 0.53
C ILE A 175 -3.13 -7.19 -0.08
N GLY A 176 -4.36 -6.68 0.05
CA GLY A 176 -5.55 -7.29 -0.52
C GLY A 176 -6.19 -8.41 0.30
N GLU A 177 -5.69 -8.71 1.49
CA GLU A 177 -6.30 -9.68 2.40
C GLU A 177 -7.70 -9.23 2.84
N SER A 178 -8.68 -10.13 2.81
CA SER A 178 -10.06 -9.82 3.14
C SER A 178 -10.19 -9.10 4.48
N THR A 179 -10.79 -7.92 4.49
CA THR A 179 -11.04 -7.16 5.73
C THR A 179 -11.98 -7.90 6.69
N LEU A 180 -12.64 -8.97 6.26
CA LEU A 180 -13.42 -9.85 7.13
C LEU A 180 -12.53 -10.71 8.05
N THR A 181 -11.26 -10.96 7.70
CA THR A 181 -10.36 -11.76 8.54
C THR A 181 -9.68 -10.92 9.62
N TRP A 182 -9.30 -9.68 9.30
CA TRP A 182 -8.49 -8.83 10.18
C TRP A 182 -9.15 -7.49 10.56
N GLY A 183 -10.06 -6.97 9.74
CA GLY A 183 -10.63 -5.62 9.85
C GLY A 183 -11.91 -5.51 10.69
N ILE A 184 -12.48 -6.62 11.17
CA ILE A 184 -13.70 -6.59 12.00
C ILE A 184 -13.39 -5.95 13.36
N GLY A 185 -14.24 -5.00 13.78
CA GLY A 185 -14.09 -4.30 15.06
C GLY A 185 -12.92 -3.31 15.08
N LYS A 186 -12.34 -3.00 13.91
CA LYS A 186 -11.20 -2.08 13.77
C LYS A 186 -11.60 -0.62 13.50
N THR A 187 -12.89 -0.32 13.51
CA THR A 187 -13.43 1.04 13.35
C THR A 187 -14.18 1.46 14.61
N ILE A 188 -13.99 2.70 15.04
CA ILE A 188 -14.79 3.30 16.11
C ILE A 188 -15.69 4.37 15.47
N PRO A 189 -17.03 4.26 15.57
CA PRO A 189 -17.94 5.27 15.04
C PRO A 189 -17.60 6.67 15.60
N ALA A 190 -17.73 7.70 14.76
CA ALA A 190 -17.55 9.13 15.06
C ALA A 190 -16.13 9.61 15.43
N ILE A 191 -15.25 8.79 16.01
CA ILE A 191 -13.93 9.24 16.50
C ILE A 191 -12.72 8.53 15.85
N GLY A 192 -12.94 7.45 15.11
CA GLY A 192 -11.86 6.64 14.52
C GLY A 192 -11.99 6.46 13.01
N GLN A 193 -12.09 7.58 12.27
CA GLN A 193 -12.20 7.57 10.81
C GLN A 193 -10.88 7.85 10.07
N ASP A 194 -9.77 7.98 10.81
CA ASP A 194 -8.43 8.25 10.26
C ASP A 194 -7.48 7.07 10.55
N PRO A 195 -7.53 5.98 9.77
CA PRO A 195 -6.67 4.82 9.99
C PRO A 195 -5.20 5.16 9.85
N ILE A 196 -4.40 4.70 10.80
CA ILE A 196 -2.93 4.77 10.73
C ILE A 196 -2.40 3.36 10.56
N TYR A 197 -1.61 3.14 9.52
CA TYR A 197 -1.00 1.85 9.23
C TYR A 197 0.51 1.91 9.43
N THR A 198 1.04 0.90 10.11
CA THR A 198 2.47 0.58 10.05
C THR A 198 2.67 -0.40 8.89
N ILE A 199 3.46 0.02 7.89
CA ILE A 199 3.76 -0.79 6.71
C ILE A 199 5.15 -1.39 6.88
N TRP A 200 5.19 -2.69 7.07
CA TRP A 200 6.40 -3.48 7.13
C TRP A 200 6.88 -3.80 5.73
N ARG A 201 8.18 -3.63 5.51
CA ARG A 201 8.83 -4.05 4.26
C ARG A 201 9.80 -5.20 4.52
N TRP A 202 9.72 -6.21 3.66
CA TRP A 202 10.66 -7.32 3.61
C TRP A 202 11.97 -6.88 2.93
N ASN A 203 13.08 -7.02 3.64
CA ASN A 203 14.41 -6.75 3.11
C ASN A 203 15.17 -8.07 3.05
N ASP A 204 15.52 -8.52 1.83
CA ASP A 204 16.53 -9.56 1.65
C ASP A 204 17.91 -8.91 1.75
N CYS A 205 18.81 -9.51 2.51
CA CYS A 205 20.09 -8.90 2.83
C CYS A 205 21.26 -9.80 2.44
N CYS A 206 22.25 -9.21 1.75
CA CYS A 206 23.50 -9.87 1.43
C CYS A 206 24.27 -10.24 2.70
N ASN A 207 24.74 -11.48 2.77
CA ASN A 207 25.64 -11.96 3.82
C ASN A 207 27.07 -11.98 3.28
N ASN A 208 27.64 -10.79 3.04
CA ASN A 208 29.07 -10.62 2.80
C ASN A 208 29.81 -10.41 4.11
#